data_AF-A0A7S1D0Q4-F1
#
_entry.id   AF-A0A7S1D0Q4-F1
#
_cell.length_a   1.000
_cell.length_b   1.000
_cell.length_c   1.000
_cell.angle_alpha   90.00
_cell.angle_beta   90.00
_cell.angle_gamma   90.00
#
_symmetry.space_group_name_H-M   'P 1'
#
loop_
_entity.id
_entity.type
_entity.pdbx_description
1 polymer ?
#
loop_
_entity_poly.entity_id
_entity_poly.type
_entity_poly.pdbx_seq_one_letter_code
_entity_poly.pdbx_strand_id
1 'polypeptide(L)'
;PNNNNNGATDPKPLIHQRTYHCKLKKNPNPSSRQQQQQQQQQVPLPYLTPCGPDIDFVIRRSQPASSDLWKEALKQPRSAKAKKIKNHSTNIFGETIGRLHLEKQNVDKMQGRKVKALRRAEKMAHEEEQKALEAELDK
;
A
#
# COMPACT_ATOMS: atom_id res chain seq x y z
N PRO A 1 -29.03 -18.82 26.02
CA PRO A 1 -28.45 -17.76 26.89
C PRO A 1 -29.39 -16.55 26.94
N ASN A 2 -30.10 -16.45 28.06
CA ASN A 2 -31.05 -15.41 28.42
C ASN A 2 -30.37 -14.03 28.45
N ASN A 3 -30.95 -13.00 27.84
CA ASN A 3 -30.44 -11.63 27.95
C ASN A 3 -31.57 -10.68 28.33
N ASN A 4 -31.80 -10.60 29.64
CA ASN A 4 -32.55 -9.54 30.29
C ASN A 4 -31.75 -8.24 30.20
N ASN A 5 -32.22 -7.29 29.40
CA ASN A 5 -31.75 -5.90 29.46
C ASN A 5 -32.91 -5.00 29.92
N ASN A 6 -33.00 -4.80 31.24
CA ASN A 6 -33.55 -3.56 31.78
C ASN A 6 -32.46 -2.50 31.65
N GLY A 7 -32.51 -1.68 30.60
CA GLY A 7 -31.54 -0.61 30.34
C GLY A 7 -32.27 0.59 29.74
N ALA A 8 -31.89 1.80 30.18
CA ALA A 8 -32.46 3.07 29.76
C ALA A 8 -32.77 3.08 28.26
N THR A 9 -33.99 3.48 27.89
CA THR A 9 -34.42 3.53 26.50
C THR A 9 -33.67 4.66 25.79
N ASP A 10 -32.51 4.36 25.22
CA ASP A 10 -31.83 5.28 24.32
C ASP A 10 -32.83 5.70 23.21
N PRO A 11 -32.93 7.01 22.90
CA PRO A 11 -33.87 7.48 21.89
C PRO A 11 -33.53 6.82 20.55
N LYS A 12 -34.53 6.16 19.96
CA LYS A 12 -34.37 5.52 18.65
C LYS A 12 -33.92 6.58 17.64
N PRO A 13 -32.88 6.31 16.84
CA PRO A 13 -32.37 7.31 15.91
C PRO A 13 -33.44 7.68 14.88
N LEU A 14 -33.61 8.99 14.67
CA LEU A 14 -34.45 9.58 13.64
C LEU A 14 -33.60 9.86 12.41
N ILE A 15 -33.98 9.31 11.26
CA ILE A 15 -33.28 9.49 9.99
C ILE A 15 -34.07 10.48 9.15
N HIS A 16 -33.48 11.64 8.88
CA HIS A 16 -34.06 12.64 7.98
C HIS A 16 -33.58 12.39 6.56
N GLN A 17 -34.48 11.95 5.68
CA GLN A 17 -34.24 11.94 4.24
C GLN A 17 -34.69 13.29 3.68
N ARG A 18 -33.73 14.04 3.14
CA ARG A 18 -33.93 15.34 2.49
C ARG A 18 -33.29 15.31 1.12
N THR A 19 -34.00 15.83 0.13
CA THR A 19 -33.51 15.84 -1.25
C THR A 19 -33.25 17.29 -1.66
N TYR A 20 -32.05 17.56 -2.17
CA TYR A 20 -31.64 18.89 -2.58
C TYR A 20 -31.12 18.89 -4.01
N HIS A 21 -31.51 19.90 -4.76
CA HIS A 21 -30.94 20.22 -6.06
C HIS A 21 -29.73 21.13 -5.84
N CYS A 22 -28.56 20.67 -6.27
CA CYS A 22 -27.32 21.43 -6.16
C CYS A 22 -27.09 22.29 -7.41
N LYS A 23 -27.00 23.61 -7.23
CA LYS A 23 -26.57 24.57 -8.24
C LYS A 23 -25.20 25.11 -7.89
N LEU A 24 -24.26 24.98 -8.81
CA LEU A 24 -22.92 25.52 -8.63
C LEU A 24 -22.92 27.02 -8.94
N LYS A 25 -22.41 27.83 -8.01
CA LYS A 25 -22.23 29.27 -8.20
C LYS A 25 -20.74 29.63 -8.17
N LYS A 26 -20.40 30.72 -8.84
CA LYS A 26 -19.05 31.29 -8.80
C LYS A 26 -18.76 31.80 -7.39
N ASN A 27 -17.55 31.53 -6.88
CA ASN A 27 -17.15 31.99 -5.56
C ASN A 27 -16.95 33.50 -5.58
N PRO A 28 -17.63 34.25 -4.70
CA PRO A 28 -17.46 35.70 -4.62
C PRO A 28 -16.09 36.09 -4.03
N ASN A 29 -15.53 35.24 -3.16
CA ASN A 29 -14.21 35.42 -2.57
C ASN A 29 -13.28 34.29 -3.04
N PRO A 30 -12.44 34.48 -4.07
CA PRO A 30 -11.37 33.54 -4.33
C PRO A 30 -10.35 33.71 -3.20
N SER A 31 -10.14 32.68 -2.40
CA SER A 31 -9.19 32.77 -1.28
C SER A 31 -7.83 33.25 -1.79
N SER A 32 -7.50 34.47 -1.41
CA SER A 32 -6.19 35.06 -1.49
C SER A 32 -5.21 34.29 -0.59
N ARG A 33 -4.44 33.36 -1.16
CA ARG A 33 -3.13 32.95 -0.62
C ARG A 33 -2.16 32.60 -1.75
N GLN A 34 -1.43 33.65 -2.11
CA GLN A 34 -0.02 33.70 -2.46
C GLN A 34 0.61 32.53 -3.23
N GLN A 35 0.92 32.89 -4.47
CA GLN A 35 2.16 32.67 -5.22
C GLN A 35 2.21 31.55 -6.27
N GLN A 36 2.29 32.08 -7.51
CA GLN A 36 2.93 31.56 -8.72
C GLN A 36 2.06 30.74 -9.69
N GLN A 37 1.45 31.51 -10.59
CA GLN A 37 1.30 31.27 -12.03
C GLN A 37 1.16 29.81 -12.46
N GLN A 38 -0.06 29.30 -12.37
CA GLN A 38 -0.67 28.40 -13.33
C GLN A 38 -2.19 28.53 -13.12
N GLN A 39 -2.94 28.57 -14.23
CA GLN A 39 -4.34 28.97 -14.31
C GLN A 39 -5.19 28.39 -13.16
N GLN A 40 -5.51 29.22 -12.17
CA GLN A 40 -6.26 28.80 -10.98
C GLN A 40 -7.72 28.65 -11.35
N GLN A 41 -8.15 27.41 -11.59
CA GLN A 41 -9.56 27.10 -11.77
C GLN A 41 -10.26 27.24 -10.41
N GLN A 42 -11.14 28.23 -10.30
CA GLN A 42 -11.88 28.52 -9.08
C GLN A 42 -12.85 27.37 -8.78
N VAL A 43 -12.72 26.76 -7.59
CA VAL A 43 -13.65 25.71 -7.13
C VAL A 43 -15.02 26.34 -6.90
N PRO A 44 -16.09 25.96 -7.62
CA PRO A 44 -17.41 26.58 -7.46
C PRO A 44 -18.08 26.23 -6.13
N LEU A 45 -18.90 27.14 -5.58
CA LEU A 45 -19.65 26.94 -4.35
C LEU A 45 -20.96 26.20 -4.64
N PRO A 46 -21.23 25.08 -3.95
CA PRO A 46 -22.51 24.39 -4.06
C PRO A 46 -23.61 25.18 -3.32
N TYR A 47 -24.66 25.56 -4.05
CA TYR A 47 -25.88 26.15 -3.51
C TYR A 47 -27.01 25.12 -3.57
N LEU A 48 -27.52 24.71 -2.42
CA LEU A 48 -28.55 23.68 -2.32
C LEU A 48 -29.94 24.33 -2.29
N THR A 49 -30.85 23.87 -3.16
CA THR A 49 -32.27 24.21 -3.14
C THR A 49 -33.05 22.95 -2.77
N PRO A 50 -33.93 22.97 -1.75
CA PRO A 50 -34.74 21.79 -1.42
C PRO A 50 -35.60 21.41 -2.62
N CYS A 51 -35.58 20.13 -2.99
CA CYS A 51 -36.36 19.62 -4.11
C CYS A 51 -36.87 18.21 -3.79
N GLY A 52 -38.18 18.03 -3.77
CA GLY A 52 -38.80 16.72 -3.52
C GLY A 52 -39.21 16.50 -2.07
N PRO A 53 -39.66 15.28 -1.74
CA PRO A 53 -40.28 15.01 -0.46
C PRO A 53 -39.27 14.94 0.68
N ASP A 54 -39.61 15.59 1.79
CA ASP A 54 -38.91 15.52 3.05
C ASP A 54 -39.56 14.44 3.92
N ILE A 55 -38.80 13.39 4.23
CA ILE A 55 -39.30 12.20 4.92
C ILE A 55 -38.46 11.93 6.16
N ASP A 56 -39.11 11.61 7.27
CA ASP A 56 -38.45 11.24 8.52
C ASP A 56 -38.74 9.77 8.85
N PHE A 57 -37.69 8.97 8.98
CA PHE A 57 -37.80 7.55 9.33
C PHE A 57 -37.38 7.31 10.78
N VAL A 58 -38.15 6.47 11.46
CA VAL A 58 -37.79 5.91 12.76
C VAL A 58 -37.53 4.44 12.60
N ILE A 59 -36.36 3.97 13.04
CA ILE A 59 -36.05 2.54 13.01
C ILE A 59 -36.93 1.82 14.04
N ARG A 60 -37.67 0.80 13.59
CA ARG A 60 -38.55 -0.01 14.46
C ARG A 60 -37.99 -1.41 14.69
N ARG A 61 -38.15 -2.30 13.71
CA ARG A 61 -37.63 -3.68 13.77
C ARG A 61 -36.54 -3.83 12.71
N SER A 62 -35.49 -4.58 13.04
CA SER A 62 -34.42 -4.93 12.11
C SER A 62 -34.26 -6.45 12.05
N GLN A 63 -33.99 -6.96 10.86
CA GLN A 63 -33.65 -8.36 10.63
C GLN A 63 -32.30 -8.38 9.91
N PRO A 64 -31.18 -8.56 10.64
CA PRO A 64 -29.88 -8.70 10.00
C PRO A 64 -29.83 -10.01 9.20
N ALA A 65 -29.09 -9.99 8.09
CA ALA A 65 -28.80 -11.19 7.33
C ALA A 65 -27.90 -12.17 8.12
N SER A 66 -27.97 -13.46 7.80
CA SER A 66 -27.01 -14.43 8.31
C SER A 66 -25.60 -14.13 7.79
N SER A 67 -24.57 -14.53 8.54
CA SER A 67 -23.17 -14.25 8.18
C SER A 67 -22.77 -14.81 6.83
N ASP A 68 -23.35 -15.93 6.42
CA ASP A 68 -22.96 -16.63 5.21
C ASP A 68 -23.62 -16.00 3.98
N LEU A 69 -24.92 -15.68 4.07
CA LEU A 69 -25.65 -14.94 3.04
C LEU A 69 -25.02 -13.55 2.79
N TRP A 70 -24.59 -12.87 3.86
CA TRP A 70 -23.91 -11.58 3.74
C TRP A 70 -22.57 -11.68 2.98
N LYS A 71 -21.76 -12.70 3.29
CA LYS A 71 -20.47 -12.93 2.60
C LYS A 71 -20.68 -13.28 1.13
N GLU A 72 -21.70 -14.07 0.81
CA GLU A 72 -22.01 -14.46 -0.56
C GLU A 72 -22.49 -13.25 -1.39
N ALA A 73 -23.38 -12.44 -0.84
CA ALA A 73 -23.88 -11.23 -1.52
C ALA A 73 -22.78 -10.20 -1.80
N LEU A 74 -21.78 -10.09 -0.92
CA LEU A 74 -20.65 -9.17 -1.08
C LEU A 74 -19.50 -9.71 -1.94
N LYS A 75 -19.64 -10.91 -2.51
CA LYS A 75 -18.59 -11.53 -3.33
C LYS A 75 -18.47 -10.80 -4.68
N GLN A 76 -17.40 -10.02 -4.85
CA GLN A 76 -17.08 -9.38 -6.13
C GLN A 76 -16.65 -10.43 -7.18
N PRO A 77 -17.05 -10.26 -8.46
CA PRO A 77 -16.64 -11.18 -9.52
C PRO A 77 -15.12 -11.11 -9.74
N ARG A 78 -14.51 -12.27 -10.07
CA ARG A 78 -13.06 -12.40 -10.26
C ARG A 78 -12.52 -11.54 -11.42
N SER A 79 -13.35 -11.23 -12.41
CA SER A 79 -13.01 -10.34 -13.52
C SER A 79 -12.86 -8.88 -13.08
N ALA A 80 -13.75 -8.39 -12.21
CA ALA A 80 -13.70 -7.00 -11.73
C ALA A 80 -12.55 -6.77 -10.75
N LYS A 81 -12.19 -7.79 -9.95
CA LYS A 81 -11.07 -7.73 -9.01
C LYS A 81 -10.01 -8.75 -9.38
N ALA A 82 -9.18 -8.39 -10.36
CA ALA A 82 -8.02 -9.19 -10.72
C ALA A 82 -7.11 -9.36 -9.49
N LYS A 83 -6.81 -10.62 -9.15
CA LYS A 83 -5.87 -10.93 -8.07
C LYS A 83 -4.49 -10.49 -8.51
N LYS A 84 -3.83 -9.63 -7.72
CA LYS A 84 -2.43 -9.26 -7.98
C LYS A 84 -1.55 -10.51 -7.87
N ILE A 85 -0.90 -10.86 -8.98
CA ILE A 85 0.13 -11.90 -9.02
C ILE A 85 1.46 -11.22 -8.63
N LYS A 86 2.18 -11.79 -7.65
CA LYS A 86 3.45 -11.22 -7.18
C LYS A 86 4.48 -11.26 -8.30
N ASN A 87 5.33 -10.22 -8.39
CA ASN A 87 6.41 -10.09 -9.38
C ASN A 87 5.95 -10.09 -10.85
N HIS A 88 4.66 -9.85 -11.11
CA HIS A 88 4.10 -9.75 -12.45
C HIS A 88 3.46 -8.38 -12.61
N SER A 89 3.83 -7.67 -13.68
CA SER A 89 3.24 -6.38 -14.04
C SER A 89 2.87 -6.37 -15.52
N THR A 90 1.73 -5.77 -15.84
CA THR A 90 1.30 -5.55 -17.22
C THR A 90 1.58 -4.09 -17.59
N ASN A 91 2.29 -3.86 -18.68
CA ASN A 91 2.59 -2.51 -19.18
C ASN A 91 1.34 -1.88 -19.83
N ILE A 92 1.38 -0.57 -20.10
CA ILE A 92 0.32 0.18 -20.80
C ILE A 92 0.03 -0.42 -22.18
N PHE A 93 1.04 -1.03 -22.82
CA PHE A 93 0.93 -1.73 -24.10
C PHE A 93 0.44 -3.18 -24.00
N GLY A 94 0.09 -3.67 -22.79
CA GLY A 94 -0.43 -5.04 -22.59
C GLY A 94 0.63 -6.14 -22.46
N GLU A 95 1.92 -5.81 -22.55
CA GLU A 95 3.02 -6.76 -22.36
C GLU A 95 3.13 -7.20 -20.90
N THR A 96 3.47 -8.47 -20.69
CA THR A 96 3.64 -9.09 -19.38
C THR A 96 5.12 -9.11 -18.98
N ILE A 97 5.46 -8.43 -17.88
CA ILE A 97 6.83 -8.34 -17.35
C ILE A 97 6.90 -9.07 -16.01
N GLY A 98 7.84 -10.02 -15.91
CA GLY A 98 8.17 -10.73 -14.68
C GLY A 98 9.44 -10.16 -14.02
N ARG A 99 9.40 -9.85 -12.71
CA ARG A 99 10.56 -9.34 -11.96
C ARG A 99 11.28 -10.45 -11.21
N LEU A 100 12.47 -10.80 -11.68
CA LEU A 100 13.39 -11.67 -10.93
C LEU A 100 14.16 -10.83 -9.90
N HIS A 101 14.16 -11.26 -8.65
CA HIS A 101 14.95 -10.63 -7.58
C HIS A 101 16.15 -11.55 -7.30
N LEU A 102 17.34 -11.12 -7.70
CA LEU A 102 18.58 -11.83 -7.41
C LEU A 102 19.07 -11.43 -6.01
N GLU A 103 19.55 -12.40 -5.24
CA GLU A 103 20.22 -12.14 -3.97
C GLU A 103 21.62 -11.56 -4.23
N LYS A 104 22.14 -10.78 -3.26
CA LYS A 104 23.53 -10.33 -3.28
C LYS A 104 24.47 -11.53 -3.16
N GLN A 105 25.20 -11.83 -4.23
CA GLN A 105 26.20 -12.90 -4.25
C GLN A 105 27.51 -12.43 -3.58
N ASN A 106 27.86 -13.02 -2.44
CA ASN A 106 29.13 -12.74 -1.76
C ASN A 106 30.25 -13.66 -2.29
N VAL A 107 30.98 -13.20 -3.29
CA VAL A 107 32.06 -13.98 -3.94
C VAL A 107 33.32 -14.06 -3.07
N ASP A 108 33.53 -13.09 -2.19
CA ASP A 108 34.75 -13.00 -1.36
C ASP A 108 34.89 -14.17 -0.37
N LYS A 109 33.77 -14.78 0.03
CA LYS A 109 33.78 -15.98 0.89
C LYS A 109 34.07 -17.26 0.11
N MET A 110 33.98 -17.24 -1.21
CA MET A 110 34.15 -18.42 -2.05
C MET A 110 35.62 -18.61 -2.38
N GLN A 111 36.26 -19.55 -1.68
CA GLN A 111 37.63 -19.93 -2.00
C GLN A 111 37.64 -20.82 -3.26
N GLY A 112 38.50 -20.47 -4.22
CA GLY A 112 38.75 -21.31 -5.39
C GLY A 112 39.49 -22.61 -5.04
N ARG A 113 39.59 -23.54 -6.01
CA ARG A 113 40.33 -24.79 -5.81
C ARG A 113 41.82 -24.50 -5.61
N LYS A 114 42.35 -24.84 -4.42
CA LYS A 114 43.78 -24.70 -4.10
C LYS A 114 44.61 -25.78 -4.81
N VAL A 115 45.13 -25.47 -5.99
CA VAL A 115 45.99 -26.37 -6.77
C VAL A 115 47.43 -26.41 -6.24
N LYS A 116 48.16 -27.48 -6.56
CA LYS A 116 49.54 -27.72 -6.08
C LYS A 116 50.50 -26.57 -6.45
N ALA A 117 50.32 -25.97 -7.62
CA ALA A 117 51.15 -24.84 -8.07
C ALA A 117 51.04 -23.63 -7.13
N LEU A 118 49.82 -23.25 -6.74
CA LEU A 118 49.56 -22.11 -5.86
C LEU A 118 50.11 -22.34 -4.45
N ARG A 119 49.89 -23.53 -3.88
CA ARG A 119 50.44 -23.88 -2.56
C ARG A 119 51.96 -23.85 -2.52
N ARG A 120 52.62 -24.23 -3.61
CA ARG A 120 54.09 -24.21 -3.69
C ARG A 120 54.61 -22.78 -3.79
N ALA A 121 53.94 -21.93 -4.57
CA ALA A 121 54.28 -20.51 -4.67
C ALA A 121 54.15 -19.80 -3.32
N GLU A 122 53.04 -20.01 -2.59
CA GLU A 122 52.83 -19.43 -1.25
C GLU A 122 53.92 -19.88 -0.25
N LYS A 123 54.30 -21.16 -0.26
CA LYS A 123 55.33 -21.70 0.64
C LYS A 123 56.71 -21.11 0.37
N MET A 124 57.08 -20.96 -0.91
CA MET A 124 58.39 -20.38 -1.27
C MET A 124 58.46 -18.89 -0.88
N ALA A 125 57.39 -18.12 -1.11
CA ALA A 125 57.34 -16.71 -0.71
C ALA A 125 57.47 -16.54 0.81
N HIS A 126 56.80 -17.38 1.61
CA HIS A 126 56.88 -17.33 3.07
C HIS A 126 58.27 -17.73 3.59
N GLU A 127 58.93 -18.71 2.98
CA GLU A 127 60.30 -19.11 3.34
C GLU A 127 61.31 -18.00 3.01
N GLU A 128 61.14 -17.29 1.88
CA GLU A 128 61.96 -16.13 1.53
C GLU A 128 61.74 -14.96 2.50
N GLU A 129 60.48 -14.67 2.87
CA GLU A 129 60.13 -13.62 3.82
C GLU A 129 60.68 -13.92 5.22
N GLN A 130 60.58 -15.16 5.70
CA GLN A 130 61.18 -15.57 6.99
C GLN A 130 62.69 -15.44 6.99
N LYS A 131 63.37 -15.84 5.92
CA LYS A 131 64.82 -15.68 5.81
C LYS A 131 65.25 -14.22 5.79
N ALA A 132 64.48 -13.36 5.12
CA ALA A 132 64.75 -11.92 5.12
C ALA A 132 64.58 -11.32 6.52
N LEU A 133 63.55 -11.75 7.27
CA LEU A 133 63.25 -11.29 8.62
C LEU A 133 64.29 -11.78 9.65
N GLU A 134 64.74 -13.03 9.53
CA GLU A 134 65.83 -13.60 10.33
C GLU A 134 67.15 -12.86 10.07
N ALA A 135 67.45 -12.54 8.81
CA ALA A 135 68.62 -11.74 8.45
C ALA A 135 68.55 -10.26 8.90
N GLU A 136 67.34 -9.69 9.07
CA GLU A 136 67.15 -8.35 9.64
C GLU A 136 67.22 -8.33 11.18
N LEU A 137 66.77 -9.39 11.86
CA LEU A 137 66.83 -9.53 13.32
C LEU A 137 68.24 -9.89 13.84
N ASP A 138 69.05 -10.58 13.03
CA ASP A 138 70.44 -10.94 13.34
C ASP A 138 71.45 -9.79 13.06
N LYS A 139 71.00 -8.54 13.20
CA LYS A 139 71.85 -7.33 13.28
C LYS A 139 71.63 -6.58 14.58
#